data_AF-A0A947FZE5-F1
#
_entry.id   AF-A0A947FZE5-F1
#
_cell.length_a   1.000
_cell.length_b   1.000
_cell.length_c   1.000
_cell.angle_alpha   90.00
_cell.angle_beta   90.00
_cell.angle_gamma   90.00
#
_symmetry.space_group_name_H-M   'P 1'
#
loop_
_entity.id
_entity.type
_entity.pdbx_description
1 polymer ?
#
loop_
_entity_poly.entity_id
_entity_poly.type
_entity_poly.pdbx_seq_one_letter_code
_entity_poly.pdbx_strand_id
1 'polypeptide(L)'
;AVVGLVAGLGACGDDDDPSPCEVAEVTVTPGTATIEVGGTQQLAAAALDASGNACGTLAWASDDEAVATVSSVGLVTGVAGGTANITATAGSQSGTSTITVNPANAAPTITMTAPAGGAAALPGGVVTIEWTATDDVAVTGVDLSYTADGVEVTAIAADVQGMSYDWTTPSEALYGVVIKGVANDAGGLTGEDETTDVFAVVQFSERGYVMGSVCGDCHPTYFDEVFNNSGHPYKLNKVVDGVPRVYPNGPGVQLPAGVAWTDVSYVIGGYGWKARFIGTEAFNGGYIYTPAAGMNQWNLLPSTFTDYNAGALKPYDCGTCHTTGWLDSDDGDPTNNQDGLTGLVGTFEEQGISCEQCHGPGVDHVSSGAALTTDTSDEFCGSCHNRGGIGAAIPASGGFIRHHEQYNEFANSAHIGTGITGCNDCHDPHLGTRYDKGGFILSCAGCHPNQAATNNHLVPIEGDNASDAACITCHMSQATKSAVADASNPNFVGDVQTHIFTINPGEFNKDYFFSADGLLVETAAEGVTLDFVCYQCHTDPVTATGGGSSQKTLAELSAKATGIHTP
;
A
#
# COMPACT_ATOMS: atom_id res chain seq x y z
N ALA A 1 86.02 -43.33 88.73
CA ALA A 1 86.12 -44.42 89.73
C ALA A 1 85.10 -45.49 89.35
N VAL A 2 85.50 -46.73 89.53
CA VAL A 2 84.78 -47.99 89.26
C VAL A 2 83.37 -48.02 89.89
N VAL A 3 82.41 -48.65 89.20
CA VAL A 3 81.42 -49.69 89.62
C VAL A 3 80.39 -49.75 88.47
N GLY A 4 80.07 -50.84 87.75
CA GLY A 4 80.27 -52.26 87.94
C GLY A 4 78.96 -52.97 88.31
N LEU A 5 78.16 -53.45 87.34
CA LEU A 5 77.38 -54.70 87.50
C LEU A 5 77.01 -55.30 86.13
N VAL A 6 77.17 -56.61 86.04
CA VAL A 6 77.10 -57.49 84.86
C VAL A 6 75.90 -58.44 85.01
N ALA A 7 75.50 -59.03 83.88
CA ALA A 7 74.70 -60.24 83.67
C ALA A 7 73.22 -59.97 83.33
N GLY A 8 72.57 -60.68 82.41
CA GLY A 8 72.91 -61.88 81.63
C GLY A 8 71.62 -62.40 80.98
N LEU A 9 71.76 -63.07 79.83
CA LEU A 9 70.74 -63.54 78.88
C LEU A 9 69.52 -64.31 79.44
N GLY A 10 68.39 -64.21 78.71
CA GLY A 10 67.28 -65.18 78.71
C GLY A 10 66.02 -64.66 77.98
N ALA A 11 65.74 -65.19 76.78
CA ALA A 11 64.56 -64.99 75.92
C ALA A 11 63.23 -65.35 76.65
N CYS A 12 62.00 -65.03 76.22
CA CYS A 12 61.37 -64.82 74.90
C CYS A 12 60.01 -64.12 75.11
N GLY A 13 59.47 -63.47 74.08
CA GLY A 13 58.10 -62.95 74.05
C GLY A 13 57.83 -62.32 72.69
N ASP A 14 56.91 -62.94 71.95
CA ASP A 14 56.50 -62.60 70.59
C ASP A 14 55.96 -61.18 70.49
N ASP A 15 56.56 -60.36 69.61
CA ASP A 15 55.94 -59.13 69.13
C ASP A 15 55.00 -59.52 67.98
N ASP A 16 53.72 -59.72 68.31
CA ASP A 16 52.59 -59.71 67.38
C ASP A 16 52.63 -58.40 66.57
N ASP A 17 53.09 -58.46 65.34
CA ASP A 17 52.74 -57.48 64.32
C ASP A 17 51.24 -57.71 64.01
N PRO A 18 50.33 -56.76 64.28
CA PRO A 18 48.93 -56.96 63.92
C PRO A 18 48.85 -57.16 62.41
N SER A 19 48.49 -58.38 62.01
CA SER A 19 48.23 -58.74 60.62
C SER A 19 47.40 -57.63 59.96
N PRO A 20 47.80 -57.09 58.80
CA PRO A 20 47.03 -56.07 58.11
C PRO A 20 45.60 -56.59 57.90
N CYS A 21 44.63 -55.74 58.23
CA CYS A 21 43.21 -56.09 58.14
C CYS A 21 42.87 -56.54 56.70
N GLU A 22 42.46 -57.80 56.53
CA GLU A 22 42.09 -58.38 55.24
C GLU A 22 40.60 -58.14 54.96
N VAL A 23 40.30 -57.41 53.88
CA VAL A 23 38.93 -57.08 53.47
C VAL A 23 38.25 -58.32 52.87
N ALA A 24 37.08 -58.68 53.41
CA ALA A 24 36.28 -59.81 52.94
C ALA A 24 35.13 -59.37 52.03
N GLU A 25 34.57 -58.18 52.22
CA GLU A 25 33.42 -57.68 51.46
C GLU A 25 33.45 -56.15 51.32
N VAL A 26 33.00 -55.65 50.15
CA VAL A 26 32.71 -54.23 49.93
C VAL A 26 31.29 -54.08 49.41
N THR A 27 30.47 -53.31 50.10
CA THR A 27 29.09 -52.98 49.69
C THR A 27 28.97 -51.50 49.36
N VAL A 28 28.23 -51.16 48.30
CA VAL A 28 27.94 -49.78 47.89
C VAL A 28 26.43 -49.53 47.94
N THR A 29 26.01 -48.39 48.49
CA THR A 29 24.59 -48.02 48.63
C THR A 29 24.37 -46.55 48.23
N PRO A 30 23.32 -46.25 47.44
CA PRO A 30 22.44 -47.20 46.76
C PRO A 30 23.20 -48.03 45.69
N GLY A 31 22.67 -49.21 45.35
CA GLY A 31 23.25 -50.04 44.28
C GLY A 31 22.92 -49.54 42.86
N THR A 32 21.90 -48.68 42.74
CA THR A 32 21.58 -47.96 41.51
C THR A 32 21.06 -46.56 41.83
N ALA A 33 21.30 -45.59 40.96
CA ALA A 33 20.69 -44.26 41.05
C ALA A 33 20.50 -43.63 39.66
N THR A 34 19.54 -42.71 39.55
CA THR A 34 19.31 -41.91 38.34
C THR A 34 19.46 -40.43 38.69
N ILE A 35 20.25 -39.71 37.91
CA ILE A 35 20.51 -38.27 38.07
C ILE A 35 20.46 -37.57 36.71
N GLU A 36 20.26 -36.25 36.69
CA GLU A 36 20.39 -35.43 35.48
C GLU A 36 21.87 -35.06 35.23
N VAL A 37 22.23 -34.65 34.01
CA VAL A 37 23.53 -34.02 33.73
C VAL A 37 23.75 -32.82 34.69
N GLY A 38 24.90 -32.76 35.35
CA GLY A 38 25.21 -31.77 36.38
C GLY A 38 24.62 -32.08 37.76
N GLY A 39 23.70 -33.04 37.87
CA GLY A 39 23.19 -33.57 39.13
C GLY A 39 24.26 -34.32 39.92
N THR A 40 24.03 -34.46 41.22
CA THR A 40 24.95 -35.19 42.11
C THR A 40 24.23 -36.26 42.92
N GLN A 41 24.93 -37.37 43.20
CA GLN A 41 24.46 -38.43 44.08
C GLN A 41 25.58 -38.83 45.04
N GLN A 42 25.31 -38.76 46.34
CA GLN A 42 26.23 -39.30 47.34
C GLN A 42 26.07 -40.81 47.45
N LEU A 43 27.15 -41.57 47.24
CA LEU A 43 27.22 -43.00 47.53
C LEU A 43 27.89 -43.23 48.88
N ALA A 44 27.45 -44.28 49.58
CA ALA A 44 28.12 -44.80 50.76
C ALA A 44 28.71 -46.17 50.44
N ALA A 45 29.91 -46.46 50.95
CA ALA A 45 30.50 -47.79 50.85
C ALA A 45 31.02 -48.27 52.21
N ALA A 46 30.87 -49.57 52.47
CA ALA A 46 31.38 -50.23 53.67
C ALA A 46 32.28 -51.40 53.27
N ALA A 47 33.55 -51.35 53.69
CA ALA A 47 34.50 -52.44 53.56
C ALA A 47 34.64 -53.15 54.91
N LEU A 48 34.38 -54.45 54.95
CA LEU A 48 34.34 -55.25 56.18
C LEU A 48 35.34 -56.40 56.14
N ASP A 49 35.94 -56.73 57.28
CA ASP A 49 36.73 -57.96 57.48
C ASP A 49 35.81 -59.20 57.61
N ALA A 50 36.40 -60.39 57.68
CA ALA A 50 35.65 -61.65 57.86
C ALA A 50 34.85 -61.72 59.18
N SER A 51 35.12 -60.81 60.13
CA SER A 51 34.42 -60.69 61.42
C SER A 51 33.34 -59.60 61.42
N GLY A 52 33.14 -58.89 60.30
CA GLY A 52 32.16 -57.82 60.14
C GLY A 52 32.60 -56.45 60.67
N ASN A 53 33.89 -56.24 60.96
CA ASN A 53 34.41 -54.93 61.39
C ASN A 53 34.88 -54.10 60.18
N ALA A 54 34.76 -52.78 60.28
CA ALA A 54 35.24 -51.86 59.25
C ALA A 54 36.75 -52.03 59.01
N CYS A 55 37.14 -52.26 57.76
CA CYS A 55 38.46 -52.73 57.38
C CYS A 55 38.89 -52.13 56.04
N GLY A 56 40.12 -51.61 55.95
CA GLY A 56 40.69 -51.09 54.71
C GLY A 56 40.33 -49.64 54.38
N THR A 57 41.02 -49.08 53.38
CA THR A 57 40.74 -47.76 52.81
C THR A 57 40.05 -47.94 51.46
N LEU A 58 38.97 -47.19 51.25
CA LEU A 58 38.19 -47.25 50.00
C LEU A 58 38.82 -46.33 48.95
N ALA A 59 39.01 -46.88 47.76
CA ALA A 59 39.31 -46.13 46.53
C ALA A 59 38.10 -46.18 45.60
N TRP A 60 37.72 -45.03 45.04
CA TRP A 60 36.59 -44.89 44.12
C TRP A 60 37.08 -44.73 42.69
N ALA A 61 36.37 -45.33 41.74
CA ALA A 61 36.60 -45.16 40.31
C ALA A 61 35.27 -45.22 39.54
N SER A 62 35.20 -44.48 38.43
CA SER A 62 34.16 -44.63 37.41
C SER A 62 34.72 -45.44 36.24
N ASP A 63 33.90 -46.30 35.63
CA ASP A 63 34.27 -46.98 34.37
C ASP A 63 34.15 -46.05 33.15
N ASP A 64 33.34 -44.99 33.24
CA ASP A 64 33.18 -43.95 32.21
C ASP A 64 33.06 -42.55 32.84
N GLU A 65 34.21 -41.88 33.01
CA GLU A 65 34.27 -40.51 33.53
C GLU A 65 33.65 -39.46 32.57
N ALA A 66 33.40 -39.81 31.29
CA ALA A 66 32.70 -38.92 30.37
C ALA A 66 31.18 -38.92 30.63
N VAL A 67 30.65 -39.96 31.28
CA VAL A 67 29.24 -40.06 31.70
C VAL A 67 29.05 -39.61 33.14
N ALA A 68 29.85 -40.11 34.10
CA ALA A 68 29.77 -39.71 35.50
C ALA A 68 31.15 -39.76 36.18
N THR A 69 31.46 -38.73 36.98
CA THR A 69 32.69 -38.67 37.79
C THR A 69 32.37 -38.98 39.26
N VAL A 70 33.35 -39.48 40.01
CA VAL A 70 33.21 -39.75 41.46
C VAL A 70 34.39 -39.15 42.23
N SER A 71 34.10 -38.46 43.33
CA SER A 71 35.13 -37.91 44.23
C SER A 71 35.71 -38.98 45.18
N SER A 72 36.80 -38.65 45.87
CA SER A 72 37.41 -39.52 46.89
C SER A 72 36.50 -39.85 48.07
N VAL A 73 35.39 -39.11 48.25
CA VAL A 73 34.39 -39.34 49.30
C VAL A 73 33.10 -39.96 48.76
N GLY A 74 33.07 -40.46 47.52
CA GLY A 74 31.91 -41.15 46.95
C GLY A 74 30.79 -40.23 46.45
N LEU A 75 31.02 -38.92 46.34
CA LEU A 75 30.08 -38.00 45.66
C LEU A 75 30.23 -38.16 44.15
N VAL A 76 29.18 -38.63 43.50
CA VAL A 76 29.07 -38.79 42.04
C VAL A 76 28.48 -37.52 41.43
N THR A 77 29.02 -37.08 40.30
CA THR A 77 28.50 -35.97 39.49
C THR A 77 28.26 -36.43 38.06
N GLY A 78 27.05 -36.22 37.54
CA GLY A 78 26.70 -36.55 36.15
C GLY A 78 27.36 -35.56 35.17
N VAL A 79 27.96 -36.08 34.10
CA VAL A 79 28.73 -35.30 33.10
C VAL A 79 28.01 -35.30 31.74
N ALA A 80 27.54 -36.45 31.26
CA ALA A 80 26.80 -36.59 30.02
C ALA A 80 25.75 -37.70 30.13
N GLY A 81 24.70 -37.65 29.30
CA GLY A 81 23.68 -38.69 29.27
C GLY A 81 24.27 -40.07 28.97
N GLY A 82 23.92 -41.09 29.76
CA GLY A 82 24.51 -42.43 29.63
C GLY A 82 24.37 -43.27 30.88
N THR A 83 25.12 -44.37 30.96
CA THR A 83 25.21 -45.19 32.18
C THR A 83 26.68 -45.47 32.51
N ALA A 84 27.05 -45.24 33.77
CA ALA A 84 28.39 -45.52 34.30
C ALA A 84 28.29 -46.36 35.57
N ASN A 85 29.21 -47.30 35.77
CA ASN A 85 29.35 -48.07 36.99
C ASN A 85 30.43 -47.46 37.89
N ILE A 86 30.02 -47.05 39.09
CA ILE A 86 30.91 -46.51 40.11
C ILE A 86 31.35 -47.64 41.03
N THR A 87 32.65 -47.88 41.10
CA THR A 87 33.26 -48.98 41.86
C THR A 87 34.01 -48.44 43.08
N ALA A 88 33.71 -49.00 44.26
CA ALA A 88 34.51 -48.81 45.46
C ALA A 88 35.36 -50.06 45.70
N THR A 89 36.68 -49.89 45.87
CA THR A 89 37.64 -50.99 46.06
C THR A 89 38.38 -50.84 47.38
N ALA A 90 38.52 -51.93 48.13
CA ALA A 90 39.38 -52.01 49.31
C ALA A 90 40.11 -53.36 49.32
N GLY A 91 41.44 -53.35 49.25
CA GLY A 91 42.23 -54.57 49.09
C GLY A 91 41.96 -55.25 47.75
N SER A 92 41.57 -56.54 47.79
CA SER A 92 41.20 -57.33 46.61
C SER A 92 39.70 -57.38 46.33
N GLN A 93 38.88 -56.73 47.16
CA GLN A 93 37.42 -56.75 47.08
C GLN A 93 36.87 -55.42 46.53
N SER A 94 35.74 -55.50 45.84
CA SER A 94 35.05 -54.33 45.30
C SER A 94 33.53 -54.47 45.36
N GLY A 95 32.85 -53.33 45.41
CA GLY A 95 31.40 -53.21 45.26
C GLY A 95 31.07 -52.14 44.22
N THR A 96 29.91 -52.26 43.56
CA THR A 96 29.52 -51.39 42.45
C THR A 96 28.16 -50.75 42.66
N SER A 97 27.99 -49.55 42.10
CA SER A 97 26.70 -48.88 41.91
C SER A 97 26.54 -48.48 40.45
N THR A 98 25.42 -48.82 39.81
CA THR A 98 25.12 -48.39 38.44
C THR A 98 24.39 -47.05 38.45
N ILE A 99 24.98 -46.04 37.83
CA ILE A 99 24.43 -44.69 37.74
C ILE A 99 23.95 -44.44 36.31
N THR A 100 22.66 -44.13 36.17
CA THR A 100 22.09 -43.65 34.92
C THR A 100 22.04 -42.12 34.96
N VAL A 101 22.68 -41.47 34.01
CA VAL A 101 22.62 -40.01 33.85
C VAL A 101 21.65 -39.71 32.71
N ASN A 102 20.56 -39.02 33.01
CA ASN A 102 19.66 -38.51 31.98
C ASN A 102 20.33 -37.33 31.27
N PRO A 103 20.26 -37.25 29.93
CA PRO A 103 20.77 -36.09 29.20
C PRO A 103 20.05 -34.82 29.66
N ALA A 104 20.74 -33.67 29.62
CA ALA A 104 20.09 -32.40 29.88
C ALA A 104 19.07 -32.10 28.78
N ASN A 105 17.80 -31.94 29.16
CA ASN A 105 16.73 -31.51 28.25
C ASN A 105 17.07 -30.12 27.69
N ALA A 106 17.21 -30.01 26.37
CA ALA A 106 17.36 -28.72 25.71
C ALA A 106 15.97 -28.12 25.43
N ALA A 107 15.91 -26.82 25.16
CA ALA A 107 14.69 -26.23 24.63
C ALA A 107 14.56 -26.60 23.14
N PRO A 108 13.34 -26.80 22.63
CA PRO A 108 13.12 -27.14 21.23
C PRO A 108 13.61 -26.01 20.33
N THR A 109 14.18 -26.37 19.18
CA THR A 109 14.51 -25.41 18.13
C THR A 109 13.38 -25.38 17.12
N ILE A 110 12.81 -24.20 16.89
CA ILE A 110 11.78 -23.94 15.87
C ILE A 110 12.31 -22.96 14.83
N THR A 111 11.84 -23.12 13.59
CA THR A 111 12.07 -22.16 12.50
C THR A 111 10.79 -21.96 11.72
N MET A 112 10.28 -20.72 11.71
CA MET A 112 9.12 -20.34 10.90
C MET A 112 9.54 -20.20 9.44
N THR A 113 8.86 -20.92 8.54
CA THR A 113 9.22 -20.96 7.11
C THR A 113 8.16 -20.33 6.21
N ALA A 114 6.91 -20.21 6.67
CA ALA A 114 5.84 -19.54 5.96
C ALA A 114 4.86 -18.85 6.93
N PRO A 115 4.21 -17.75 6.52
CA PRO A 115 4.27 -17.12 5.18
C PRO A 115 5.61 -16.43 4.89
N ALA A 116 6.03 -16.45 3.62
CA ALA A 116 7.19 -15.71 3.15
C ALA A 116 6.86 -14.21 2.95
N GLY A 117 7.87 -13.36 3.00
CA GLY A 117 7.72 -11.92 2.90
C GLY A 117 7.08 -11.40 1.64
N GLY A 118 6.30 -10.33 1.81
CA GLY A 118 5.65 -9.61 0.71
C GLY A 118 4.42 -10.29 0.13
N ALA A 119 3.91 -11.34 0.78
CA ALA A 119 2.58 -11.87 0.47
C ALA A 119 1.48 -10.87 0.87
N ALA A 120 0.39 -10.83 0.12
CA ALA A 120 -0.87 -10.24 0.57
C ALA A 120 -1.91 -11.35 0.70
N ALA A 121 -2.69 -11.31 1.78
CA ALA A 121 -3.79 -12.22 2.01
C ALA A 121 -5.11 -11.45 2.01
N LEU A 122 -6.18 -12.08 1.52
CA LEU A 122 -7.51 -11.50 1.60
C LEU A 122 -8.05 -11.61 3.04
N PRO A 123 -8.81 -10.61 3.53
CA PRO A 123 -9.58 -10.73 4.75
C PRO A 123 -10.56 -11.92 4.70
N GLY A 124 -10.56 -12.75 5.74
CA GLY A 124 -11.30 -14.02 5.76
C GLY A 124 -10.75 -15.12 4.83
N GLY A 125 -9.60 -14.88 4.19
CA GLY A 125 -8.87 -15.84 3.37
C GLY A 125 -8.09 -16.85 4.22
N VAL A 126 -7.52 -17.86 3.56
CA VAL A 126 -6.69 -18.88 4.23
C VAL A 126 -5.22 -18.61 3.91
N VAL A 127 -4.40 -18.52 4.96
CA VAL A 127 -2.94 -18.45 4.90
C VAL A 127 -2.37 -19.72 5.52
N THR A 128 -1.56 -20.46 4.76
CA THR A 128 -0.84 -21.62 5.30
C THR A 128 0.41 -21.13 6.04
N ILE A 129 0.47 -21.44 7.32
CA ILE A 129 1.63 -21.23 8.20
C ILE A 129 2.44 -22.53 8.20
N GLU A 130 3.76 -22.42 8.04
CA GLU A 130 4.66 -23.59 8.02
C GLU A 130 5.88 -23.34 8.90
N TRP A 131 6.39 -24.42 9.50
CA TRP A 131 7.58 -24.37 10.34
C TRP A 131 8.31 -25.71 10.36
N THR A 132 9.57 -25.69 10.81
CA THR A 132 10.28 -26.88 11.27
C THR A 132 10.51 -26.81 12.76
N ALA A 133 10.31 -27.90 13.49
CA ALA A 133 10.63 -27.99 14.91
C ALA A 133 11.40 -29.28 15.21
N THR A 134 12.51 -29.18 15.94
CA THR A 134 13.36 -30.30 16.33
C THR A 134 13.82 -30.14 17.77
N ASP A 135 13.98 -31.25 18.47
CA ASP A 135 14.38 -31.23 19.87
C ASP A 135 15.08 -32.55 20.26
N ASP A 136 15.77 -32.57 21.41
CA ASP A 136 16.38 -33.78 21.95
C ASP A 136 15.36 -34.70 22.65
N VAL A 137 14.21 -34.15 23.05
CA VAL A 137 12.99 -34.91 23.35
C VAL A 137 11.91 -34.64 22.29
N ALA A 138 10.72 -35.23 22.47
CA ALA A 138 9.63 -35.03 21.50
C ALA A 138 9.02 -33.63 21.65
N VAL A 139 8.89 -32.91 20.54
CA VAL A 139 8.03 -31.71 20.44
C VAL A 139 6.58 -32.17 20.59
N THR A 140 5.86 -31.59 21.55
CA THR A 140 4.48 -31.97 21.90
C THR A 140 3.43 -31.15 21.16
N GLY A 141 3.75 -29.94 20.72
CA GLY A 141 2.87 -29.08 19.93
C GLY A 141 3.46 -27.70 19.69
N VAL A 142 2.84 -26.93 18.81
CA VAL A 142 3.20 -25.53 18.52
C VAL A 142 2.03 -24.60 18.77
N ASP A 143 2.26 -23.55 19.57
CA ASP A 143 1.32 -22.45 19.75
C ASP A 143 1.63 -21.35 18.72
N LEU A 144 0.60 -20.89 18.02
CA LEU A 144 0.69 -19.92 16.94
C LEU A 144 -0.02 -18.63 17.33
N SER A 145 0.61 -17.51 16.99
CA SER A 145 0.07 -16.18 17.25
C SER A 145 0.58 -15.17 16.21
N TYR A 146 -0.04 -14.00 16.11
CA TYR A 146 0.44 -12.93 15.25
C TYR A 146 0.50 -11.58 15.94
N THR A 147 1.35 -10.70 15.43
CA THR A 147 1.32 -9.26 15.68
C THR A 147 0.99 -8.53 14.39
N ALA A 148 0.31 -7.40 14.48
CA ALA A 148 -0.05 -6.54 13.35
C ALA A 148 -0.23 -5.10 13.84
N ASP A 149 0.01 -4.11 12.98
CA ASP A 149 -0.22 -2.68 13.27
C ASP A 149 0.45 -2.16 14.57
N GLY A 150 1.56 -2.79 14.98
CA GLY A 150 2.24 -2.48 16.24
C GLY A 150 1.47 -2.86 17.52
N VAL A 151 0.40 -3.66 17.40
CA VAL A 151 -0.40 -4.20 18.52
C VAL A 151 0.14 -5.57 18.96
N GLU A 152 0.08 -5.84 20.28
CA GLU A 152 0.58 -7.08 20.89
C GLU A 152 -0.17 -8.35 20.47
N VAL A 153 0.56 -9.45 20.60
CA VAL A 153 0.32 -10.83 20.18
C VAL A 153 -1.14 -11.30 20.35
N THR A 154 -1.79 -11.67 19.24
CA THR A 154 -3.11 -12.31 19.20
C THR A 154 -2.97 -13.80 18.87
N ALA A 155 -3.66 -14.66 19.63
CA ALA A 155 -3.61 -16.11 19.44
C ALA A 155 -4.31 -16.55 18.14
N ILE A 156 -3.65 -17.44 17.38
CA ILE A 156 -4.19 -18.10 16.18
C ILE A 156 -4.70 -19.49 16.55
N ALA A 157 -3.80 -20.32 17.10
CA ALA A 157 -4.07 -21.70 17.46
C ALA A 157 -3.12 -22.14 18.58
N ALA A 158 -3.52 -23.15 19.33
CA ALA A 158 -2.71 -23.73 20.39
C ALA A 158 -2.57 -25.25 20.17
N ASP A 159 -1.46 -25.81 20.65
CA ASP A 159 -1.18 -27.25 20.59
C ASP A 159 -1.30 -27.84 19.17
N VAL A 160 -0.81 -27.11 18.17
CA VAL A 160 -0.88 -27.56 16.78
C VAL A 160 0.09 -28.70 16.55
N GLN A 161 -0.44 -29.80 16.02
CA GLN A 161 0.31 -31.00 15.67
C GLN A 161 0.80 -30.94 14.22
N GLY A 162 2.02 -31.40 13.96
CA GLY A 162 2.62 -31.38 12.64
C GLY A 162 3.51 -30.16 12.39
N MET A 163 3.63 -29.76 11.12
CA MET A 163 4.56 -28.71 10.64
C MET A 163 3.85 -27.63 9.79
N SER A 164 2.51 -27.64 9.78
CA SER A 164 1.71 -26.72 8.98
C SER A 164 0.34 -26.48 9.61
N TYR A 165 -0.19 -25.28 9.43
CA TYR A 165 -1.53 -24.88 9.89
C TYR A 165 -2.17 -23.89 8.91
N ASP A 166 -3.42 -24.17 8.51
CA ASP A 166 -4.20 -23.26 7.69
C ASP A 166 -4.94 -22.26 8.59
N TRP A 167 -4.46 -21.02 8.61
CA TRP A 167 -5.06 -19.93 9.36
C TRP A 167 -6.08 -19.17 8.50
N THR A 168 -7.31 -19.02 9.01
CA THR A 168 -8.28 -18.08 8.44
C THR A 168 -8.03 -16.67 8.98
N THR A 169 -7.67 -15.74 8.10
CA THR A 169 -7.33 -14.37 8.47
C THR A 169 -8.55 -13.60 9.00
N PRO A 170 -8.36 -12.56 9.82
CA PRO A 170 -9.44 -11.70 10.26
C PRO A 170 -10.17 -11.00 9.10
N SER A 171 -11.38 -10.53 9.36
CA SER A 171 -12.16 -9.74 8.40
C SER A 171 -11.68 -8.29 8.26
N GLU A 172 -10.93 -7.81 9.26
CA GLU A 172 -10.35 -6.47 9.26
C GLU A 172 -9.04 -6.45 8.50
N ALA A 173 -8.71 -5.28 7.94
CA ALA A 173 -7.40 -5.07 7.34
C ALA A 173 -6.31 -5.09 8.42
N LEU A 174 -5.18 -5.73 8.12
CA LEU A 174 -4.00 -5.80 8.98
C LEU A 174 -2.74 -5.49 8.18
N TYR A 175 -1.84 -4.68 8.73
CA TYR A 175 -0.59 -4.33 8.08
C TYR A 175 0.60 -4.76 8.93
N GLY A 176 1.69 -5.14 8.27
CA GLY A 176 2.92 -5.53 8.94
C GLY A 176 2.78 -6.81 9.79
N VAL A 177 2.01 -7.80 9.31
CA VAL A 177 1.72 -9.02 10.06
C VAL A 177 2.97 -9.88 10.21
N VAL A 178 3.29 -10.27 11.45
CA VAL A 178 4.36 -11.22 11.80
C VAL A 178 3.75 -12.39 12.56
N ILE A 179 4.07 -13.62 12.15
CA ILE A 179 3.63 -14.84 12.85
C ILE A 179 4.71 -15.29 13.82
N LYS A 180 4.31 -15.56 15.05
CA LYS A 180 5.14 -16.16 16.09
C LYS A 180 4.70 -17.60 16.35
N GLY A 181 5.66 -18.52 16.30
CA GLY A 181 5.50 -19.91 16.71
C GLY A 181 6.24 -20.19 18.01
N VAL A 182 5.60 -20.88 18.94
CA VAL A 182 6.21 -21.36 20.20
C VAL A 182 6.10 -22.89 20.23
N ALA A 183 7.21 -23.58 20.04
CA ALA A 183 7.30 -25.03 20.17
C ALA A 183 7.41 -25.44 21.63
N ASN A 184 6.58 -26.39 22.05
CA ASN A 184 6.60 -26.99 23.38
C ASN A 184 7.22 -28.39 23.29
N ASP A 185 8.10 -28.74 24.23
CA ASP A 185 8.67 -30.10 24.33
C ASP A 185 7.96 -30.96 25.39
N ALA A 186 8.35 -32.23 25.51
CA ALA A 186 7.82 -33.15 26.54
C ALA A 186 8.43 -32.93 27.94
N GLY A 187 9.52 -32.17 28.04
CA GLY A 187 10.21 -31.80 29.27
C GLY A 187 9.64 -30.53 29.94
N GLY A 188 8.73 -29.82 29.26
CA GLY A 188 8.12 -28.57 29.72
C GLY A 188 8.92 -27.31 29.39
N LEU A 189 9.88 -27.38 28.45
CA LEU A 189 10.57 -26.22 27.91
C LEU A 189 9.94 -25.76 26.59
N THR A 190 10.25 -24.52 26.22
CA THR A 190 9.73 -23.86 25.04
C THR A 190 10.84 -23.22 24.22
N GLY A 191 10.69 -23.26 22.90
CA GLY A 191 11.48 -22.49 21.95
C GLY A 191 10.56 -21.67 21.07
N GLU A 192 11.03 -20.51 20.62
CA GLU A 192 10.23 -19.58 19.83
C GLU A 192 10.99 -19.10 18.61
N ASP A 193 10.24 -18.80 17.56
CA ASP A 193 10.72 -18.12 16.35
C ASP A 193 9.58 -17.30 15.73
N GLU A 194 9.95 -16.33 14.91
CA GLU A 194 9.02 -15.43 14.22
C GLU A 194 9.34 -15.41 12.72
N THR A 195 8.33 -15.18 11.89
CA THR A 195 8.56 -14.95 10.46
C THR A 195 9.45 -13.72 10.27
N THR A 196 10.52 -13.85 9.50
CA THR A 196 11.50 -12.75 9.30
C THR A 196 10.95 -11.60 8.49
N ASP A 197 9.97 -11.89 7.63
CA ASP A 197 9.34 -10.91 6.78
C ASP A 197 7.91 -10.63 7.23
N VAL A 198 7.43 -9.45 6.86
CA VAL A 198 6.04 -9.02 7.08
C VAL A 198 5.18 -9.29 5.85
N PHE A 199 3.87 -9.39 6.08
CA PHE A 199 2.85 -9.47 5.05
C PHE A 199 1.61 -8.65 5.44
N ALA A 200 0.65 -8.49 4.53
CA ALA A 200 -0.59 -7.73 4.81
C ALA A 200 -1.85 -8.59 4.62
N VAL A 201 -2.90 -8.29 5.39
CA VAL A 201 -4.26 -8.79 5.17
C VAL A 201 -5.10 -7.64 4.68
N VAL A 202 -5.37 -7.56 3.38
CA VAL A 202 -6.07 -6.44 2.74
C VAL A 202 -6.92 -6.92 1.57
N GLN A 203 -7.95 -6.16 1.20
CA GLN A 203 -8.67 -6.45 -0.04
C GLN A 203 -7.79 -6.10 -1.23
N PHE A 204 -7.68 -7.00 -2.20
CA PHE A 204 -7.06 -6.74 -3.49
C PHE A 204 -7.69 -7.58 -4.60
N SER A 205 -7.60 -7.11 -5.83
CA SER A 205 -8.06 -7.88 -6.98
C SER A 205 -7.02 -8.87 -7.49
N GLU A 206 -7.42 -9.78 -8.37
CA GLU A 206 -6.50 -10.73 -9.03
C GLU A 206 -5.38 -10.01 -9.82
N ARG A 207 -5.58 -8.74 -10.18
CA ARG A 207 -4.59 -7.89 -10.86
C ARG A 207 -3.73 -7.06 -9.91
N GLY A 208 -3.86 -7.28 -8.60
CA GLY A 208 -3.02 -6.66 -7.56
C GLY A 208 -3.44 -5.26 -7.13
N TYR A 209 -4.65 -4.81 -7.51
CA TYR A 209 -5.17 -3.49 -7.11
C TYR A 209 -5.77 -3.58 -5.71
N VAL A 210 -5.36 -2.71 -4.80
CA VAL A 210 -5.83 -2.65 -3.41
C VAL A 210 -6.91 -1.59 -3.19
N MET A 211 -7.19 -0.77 -4.20
CA MET A 211 -8.14 0.34 -4.23
C MET A 211 -7.69 1.52 -3.37
N GLY A 212 -8.20 2.71 -3.70
CA GLY A 212 -7.81 3.97 -3.06
C GLY A 212 -8.09 4.01 -1.55
N SER A 213 -9.11 3.31 -1.07
CA SER A 213 -9.42 3.25 0.37
C SER A 213 -8.28 2.64 1.19
N VAL A 214 -7.62 1.59 0.68
CA VAL A 214 -6.47 0.98 1.35
C VAL A 214 -5.28 1.94 1.38
N CYS A 215 -5.10 2.76 0.34
CA CYS A 215 -4.12 3.84 0.36
C CYS A 215 -4.45 4.88 1.44
N GLY A 216 -5.74 5.18 1.64
CA GLY A 216 -6.23 6.12 2.64
C GLY A 216 -5.95 5.72 4.09
N ASP A 217 -5.90 4.42 4.39
CA ASP A 217 -5.59 3.93 5.74
C ASP A 217 -4.20 4.37 6.23
N CYS A 218 -3.23 4.47 5.31
CA CYS A 218 -1.85 4.91 5.59
C CYS A 218 -1.55 6.36 5.16
N HIS A 219 -2.26 6.87 4.14
CA HIS A 219 -2.07 8.20 3.57
C HIS A 219 -3.33 9.09 3.67
N PRO A 220 -3.92 9.26 4.87
CA PRO A 220 -5.24 9.88 5.02
C PRO A 220 -5.25 11.35 4.57
N THR A 221 -4.17 12.10 4.81
CA THR A 221 -4.07 13.49 4.35
C THR A 221 -4.15 13.59 2.82
N TYR A 222 -3.43 12.74 2.10
CA TYR A 222 -3.46 12.77 0.64
C TYR A 222 -4.77 12.22 0.07
N PHE A 223 -5.32 11.16 0.67
CA PHE A 223 -6.53 10.53 0.17
C PHE A 223 -7.79 11.33 0.52
N ASP A 224 -8.05 11.56 1.81
CA ASP A 224 -9.32 12.13 2.29
C ASP A 224 -9.37 13.65 2.14
N GLU A 225 -8.28 14.34 2.49
CA GLU A 225 -8.29 15.81 2.56
C GLU A 225 -7.91 16.46 1.23
N VAL A 226 -7.16 15.76 0.38
CA VAL A 226 -6.62 16.33 -0.87
C VAL A 226 -7.28 15.69 -2.10
N PHE A 227 -7.00 14.42 -2.37
CA PHE A 227 -7.36 13.78 -3.64
C PHE A 227 -8.87 13.59 -3.80
N ASN A 228 -9.58 13.26 -2.72
CA ASN A 228 -11.05 13.18 -2.70
C ASN A 228 -11.74 14.54 -2.85
N ASN A 229 -11.00 15.66 -2.78
CA ASN A 229 -11.48 16.99 -3.14
C ASN A 229 -11.12 17.39 -4.59
N SER A 230 -10.56 16.48 -5.38
CA SER A 230 -10.34 16.63 -6.82
C SER A 230 -11.48 16.03 -7.65
N GLY A 231 -11.45 16.22 -8.97
CA GLY A 231 -12.44 15.64 -9.88
C GLY A 231 -12.11 14.23 -10.39
N HIS A 232 -10.90 13.72 -10.15
CA HIS A 232 -10.43 12.42 -10.66
C HIS A 232 -11.22 11.24 -10.09
N PRO A 233 -11.45 11.14 -8.76
CA PRO A 233 -12.22 10.04 -8.19
C PRO A 233 -13.67 9.98 -8.69
N TYR A 234 -14.20 11.08 -9.24
CA TYR A 234 -15.61 11.24 -9.56
C TYR A 234 -15.92 11.17 -11.06
N LYS A 235 -15.00 10.64 -11.87
CA LYS A 235 -15.22 10.46 -13.32
C LYS A 235 -16.26 9.40 -13.64
N LEU A 236 -16.35 8.36 -12.82
CA LEU A 236 -17.44 7.38 -12.83
C LEU A 236 -17.84 7.08 -11.39
N ASN A 237 -19.14 7.06 -11.09
CA ASN A 237 -19.64 6.94 -9.73
C ASN A 237 -20.77 5.92 -9.69
N LYS A 238 -20.57 4.80 -9.00
CA LYS A 238 -21.60 3.78 -8.79
C LYS A 238 -22.70 4.35 -7.92
N VAL A 239 -23.93 3.98 -8.26
CA VAL A 239 -25.11 4.21 -7.44
C VAL A 239 -25.40 2.90 -6.73
N VAL A 240 -25.37 2.92 -5.39
CA VAL A 240 -25.55 1.73 -4.57
C VAL A 240 -26.90 1.84 -3.88
N ASP A 241 -27.79 0.87 -4.11
CA ASP A 241 -29.14 0.83 -3.53
C ASP A 241 -29.95 2.13 -3.74
N GLY A 242 -29.81 2.74 -4.92
CA GLY A 242 -30.47 4.00 -5.25
C GLY A 242 -29.88 5.22 -4.54
N VAL A 243 -28.71 5.11 -3.92
CA VAL A 243 -27.98 6.20 -3.29
C VAL A 243 -26.82 6.64 -4.20
N PRO A 244 -26.87 7.86 -4.76
CA PRO A 244 -25.76 8.39 -5.54
C PRO A 244 -24.57 8.74 -4.65
N ARG A 245 -23.38 8.74 -5.23
CA ARG A 245 -22.19 9.25 -4.55
C ARG A 245 -22.34 10.74 -4.23
N VAL A 246 -21.80 11.14 -3.08
CA VAL A 246 -21.72 12.55 -2.67
C VAL A 246 -20.50 13.20 -3.35
N TYR A 247 -20.69 14.38 -3.91
CA TYR A 247 -19.64 15.17 -4.55
C TYR A 247 -19.21 16.30 -3.60
N PRO A 248 -17.98 16.32 -3.10
CA PRO A 248 -17.47 17.43 -2.31
C PRO A 248 -17.54 18.74 -3.08
N ASN A 249 -17.95 19.82 -2.41
CA ASN A 249 -17.95 21.21 -2.92
C ASN A 249 -18.82 21.50 -4.17
N GLY A 250 -19.40 20.48 -4.82
CA GLY A 250 -20.20 20.61 -6.03
C GLY A 250 -21.68 20.87 -5.78
N PRO A 251 -22.42 21.40 -6.77
CA PRO A 251 -23.87 21.68 -6.66
C PRO A 251 -24.74 20.40 -6.71
N GLY A 252 -24.12 19.22 -6.88
CA GLY A 252 -24.80 17.95 -7.02
C GLY A 252 -25.36 17.68 -8.42
N VAL A 253 -25.95 16.49 -8.56
CA VAL A 253 -26.48 15.97 -9.82
C VAL A 253 -27.99 15.81 -9.72
N GLN A 254 -28.70 16.27 -10.75
CA GLN A 254 -30.13 16.01 -10.91
C GLN A 254 -30.37 14.95 -11.98
N LEU A 255 -31.37 14.10 -11.76
CA LEU A 255 -31.81 13.10 -12.72
C LEU A 255 -32.72 13.70 -13.79
N PRO A 256 -32.69 13.16 -15.03
CA PRO A 256 -33.65 13.52 -16.05
C PRO A 256 -35.09 13.25 -15.58
N ALA A 257 -36.06 13.98 -16.13
CA ALA A 257 -37.45 13.82 -15.76
C ALA A 257 -37.93 12.37 -15.96
N GLY A 258 -38.59 11.80 -14.94
CA GLY A 258 -39.13 10.45 -14.97
C GLY A 258 -38.13 9.32 -14.67
N VAL A 259 -36.88 9.66 -14.33
CA VAL A 259 -35.86 8.69 -13.90
C VAL A 259 -35.73 8.71 -12.39
N ALA A 260 -35.69 7.54 -11.75
CA ALA A 260 -35.39 7.38 -10.33
C ALA A 260 -33.93 6.93 -10.12
N TRP A 261 -33.36 7.18 -8.93
CA TRP A 261 -32.00 6.72 -8.64
C TRP A 261 -31.87 5.20 -8.65
N THR A 262 -32.96 4.46 -8.37
CA THR A 262 -33.01 3.00 -8.51
C THR A 262 -32.92 2.51 -9.96
N ASP A 263 -33.09 3.41 -10.93
CA ASP A 263 -32.98 3.12 -12.36
C ASP A 263 -31.55 3.29 -12.89
N VAL A 264 -30.64 3.84 -12.08
CA VAL A 264 -29.28 4.22 -12.47
C VAL A 264 -28.27 3.31 -11.78
N SER A 265 -27.35 2.74 -12.56
CA SER A 265 -26.21 1.99 -12.04
C SER A 265 -25.00 2.88 -11.81
N TYR A 266 -24.73 3.83 -12.73
CA TYR A 266 -23.59 4.74 -12.61
C TYR A 266 -23.90 6.16 -13.09
N VAL A 267 -23.22 7.13 -12.49
CA VAL A 267 -23.13 8.51 -12.97
C VAL A 267 -21.75 8.77 -13.56
N ILE A 268 -21.72 9.15 -14.84
CA ILE A 268 -20.51 9.56 -15.54
C ILE A 268 -20.29 11.05 -15.27
N GLY A 269 -19.18 11.41 -14.65
CA GLY A 269 -18.88 12.77 -14.20
C GLY A 269 -19.73 13.18 -12.99
N GLY A 270 -20.21 14.42 -12.99
CA GLY A 270 -21.00 14.97 -11.88
C GLY A 270 -20.22 15.79 -10.86
N TYR A 271 -18.90 15.86 -10.98
CA TYR A 271 -18.08 16.73 -10.12
C TYR A 271 -17.95 18.16 -10.65
N GLY A 272 -17.40 18.37 -11.86
CA GLY A 272 -16.97 19.72 -12.29
C GLY A 272 -17.85 20.45 -13.32
N TRP A 273 -18.42 19.72 -14.28
CA TRP A 273 -19.04 20.31 -15.48
C TRP A 273 -20.40 19.72 -15.83
N LYS A 274 -20.46 18.39 -15.99
CA LYS A 274 -21.66 17.68 -16.43
C LYS A 274 -21.75 16.29 -15.86
N ALA A 275 -22.96 15.76 -15.81
CA ALA A 275 -23.27 14.37 -15.49
C ALA A 275 -24.10 13.72 -16.59
N ARG A 276 -23.86 12.43 -16.80
CA ARG A 276 -24.68 11.52 -17.62
C ARG A 276 -24.89 10.24 -16.84
N PHE A 277 -25.85 9.42 -17.27
CA PHE A 277 -26.36 8.32 -16.45
C PHE A 277 -26.27 7.02 -17.22
N ILE A 278 -25.75 5.97 -16.59
CA ILE A 278 -25.82 4.59 -17.07
C ILE A 278 -26.98 3.93 -16.34
N GLY A 279 -27.96 3.44 -17.10
CA GLY A 279 -29.13 2.77 -16.52
C GLY A 279 -28.78 1.39 -15.95
N THR A 280 -29.65 0.84 -15.09
CA THR A 280 -29.58 -0.58 -14.75
C THR A 280 -29.85 -1.45 -15.97
N GLU A 281 -29.49 -2.74 -15.89
CA GLU A 281 -29.82 -3.71 -16.95
C GLU A 281 -31.33 -3.75 -17.21
N ALA A 282 -32.15 -3.71 -16.16
CA ALA A 282 -33.61 -3.74 -16.27
C ALA A 282 -34.20 -2.44 -16.84
N PHE A 283 -33.60 -1.29 -16.55
CA PHE A 283 -34.12 0.01 -16.98
C PHE A 283 -33.75 0.35 -18.42
N ASN A 284 -32.48 0.16 -18.79
CA ASN A 284 -31.95 0.53 -20.11
C ASN A 284 -30.76 -0.33 -20.53
N GLY A 285 -30.71 -1.61 -20.14
CA GLY A 285 -29.70 -2.57 -20.58
C GLY A 285 -28.25 -2.19 -20.26
N GLY A 286 -28.03 -1.40 -19.19
CA GLY A 286 -26.67 -0.95 -18.86
C GLY A 286 -26.11 0.12 -19.80
N TYR A 287 -26.90 0.69 -20.72
CA TYR A 287 -26.44 1.72 -21.65
C TYR A 287 -26.51 3.12 -21.03
N ILE A 288 -25.75 4.06 -21.61
CA ILE A 288 -25.90 5.49 -21.30
C ILE A 288 -27.34 5.89 -21.66
N TYR A 289 -28.05 6.49 -20.70
CA TYR A 289 -29.45 6.90 -20.85
C TYR A 289 -29.57 8.10 -21.80
N THR A 290 -30.13 7.83 -22.96
CA THR A 290 -30.23 8.73 -24.11
C THR A 290 -31.64 8.64 -24.73
N PRO A 291 -32.68 9.02 -23.99
CA PRO A 291 -34.07 8.90 -24.46
C PRO A 291 -34.29 9.73 -25.73
N ALA A 292 -35.26 9.33 -26.56
CA ALA A 292 -35.64 10.06 -27.77
C ALA A 292 -36.11 11.50 -27.50
N ALA A 293 -36.63 11.76 -26.30
CA ALA A 293 -37.03 13.09 -25.85
C ALA A 293 -35.84 14.02 -25.54
N GLY A 294 -34.60 13.50 -25.49
CA GLY A 294 -33.40 14.27 -25.15
C GLY A 294 -33.33 14.64 -23.67
N MET A 295 -32.75 15.81 -23.37
CA MET A 295 -32.62 16.42 -22.04
C MET A 295 -32.01 15.48 -21.00
N ASN A 296 -30.94 14.80 -21.38
CA ASN A 296 -30.37 13.67 -20.64
C ASN A 296 -28.94 13.89 -20.15
N GLN A 297 -28.35 15.06 -20.45
CA GLN A 297 -27.12 15.51 -19.82
C GLN A 297 -27.42 16.62 -18.82
N TRP A 298 -27.03 16.43 -17.57
CA TRP A 298 -27.10 17.45 -16.54
C TRP A 298 -25.85 18.31 -16.59
N ASN A 299 -25.98 19.61 -16.79
CA ASN A 299 -24.88 20.57 -16.70
C ASN A 299 -24.93 21.23 -15.32
N LEU A 300 -23.86 21.06 -14.54
CA LEU A 300 -23.81 21.48 -13.14
C LEU A 300 -23.99 22.98 -12.98
N LEU A 301 -23.35 23.74 -13.87
CA LEU A 301 -23.49 25.18 -13.99
C LEU A 301 -23.97 25.47 -15.42
N PRO A 302 -25.15 26.11 -15.61
CA PRO A 302 -26.00 26.75 -14.61
C PRO A 302 -27.13 25.85 -14.03
N SER A 303 -26.92 24.54 -13.86
CA SER A 303 -27.95 23.59 -13.39
C SER A 303 -29.11 23.42 -14.39
N THR A 304 -28.75 22.96 -15.59
CA THR A 304 -29.70 22.80 -16.71
C THR A 304 -29.49 21.47 -17.43
N PHE A 305 -30.55 20.97 -18.06
CA PHE A 305 -30.47 19.84 -18.96
C PHE A 305 -30.20 20.27 -20.40
N THR A 306 -29.40 19.48 -21.10
CA THR A 306 -29.19 19.58 -22.55
C THR A 306 -29.22 18.20 -23.18
N ASP A 307 -29.46 18.15 -24.49
CA ASP A 307 -29.47 16.92 -25.25
C ASP A 307 -28.06 16.32 -25.37
N TYR A 308 -27.97 15.00 -25.23
CA TYR A 308 -26.79 14.22 -25.57
C TYR A 308 -27.21 12.94 -26.29
N ASN A 309 -26.89 12.86 -27.59
CA ASN A 309 -27.19 11.68 -28.43
C ASN A 309 -28.64 11.17 -28.31
N ALA A 310 -29.62 12.07 -28.29
CA ALA A 310 -31.02 11.73 -28.08
C ALA A 310 -31.50 10.58 -28.99
N GLY A 311 -32.07 9.54 -28.39
CA GLY A 311 -32.60 8.36 -29.07
C GLY A 311 -31.56 7.33 -29.55
N ALA A 312 -30.27 7.61 -29.41
CA ALA A 312 -29.23 6.65 -29.78
C ALA A 312 -29.07 5.57 -28.71
N LEU A 313 -28.76 4.33 -29.08
CA LEU A 313 -28.28 3.33 -28.14
C LEU A 313 -26.77 3.57 -27.94
N LYS A 314 -26.37 4.16 -26.80
CA LYS A 314 -24.97 4.58 -26.58
C LYS A 314 -24.29 3.69 -25.53
N PRO A 315 -23.37 2.79 -25.94
CA PRO A 315 -22.54 2.05 -24.99
C PRO A 315 -21.56 2.99 -24.27
N TYR A 316 -21.16 2.57 -23.07
CA TYR A 316 -20.06 3.13 -22.31
C TYR A 316 -18.77 2.36 -22.63
N ASP A 317 -17.90 3.03 -23.36
CA ASP A 317 -16.60 2.57 -23.87
C ASP A 317 -15.46 3.51 -23.41
N CYS A 318 -15.73 4.33 -22.39
CA CYS A 318 -14.87 5.44 -21.97
C CYS A 318 -14.03 5.13 -20.72
N GLY A 319 -13.96 3.86 -20.30
CA GLY A 319 -13.37 3.48 -19.02
C GLY A 319 -11.87 3.74 -18.92
N THR A 320 -11.13 3.63 -20.01
CA THR A 320 -9.68 3.92 -20.06
C THR A 320 -9.31 5.26 -19.40
N CYS A 321 -10.17 6.27 -19.53
CA CYS A 321 -9.91 7.61 -19.00
C CYS A 321 -10.79 7.99 -17.79
N HIS A 322 -11.68 7.10 -17.36
CA HIS A 322 -12.71 7.40 -16.35
C HIS A 322 -12.75 6.38 -15.19
N THR A 323 -11.94 5.33 -15.23
CA THR A 323 -11.87 4.26 -14.23
C THR A 323 -10.44 3.85 -13.98
N THR A 324 -10.19 3.13 -12.89
CA THR A 324 -8.86 2.62 -12.53
C THR A 324 -8.73 1.16 -12.91
N GLY A 325 -7.63 0.81 -13.58
CA GLY A 325 -7.38 -0.57 -14.00
C GLY A 325 -8.34 -1.06 -15.07
N TRP A 326 -8.78 -0.19 -15.99
CA TRP A 326 -9.69 -0.57 -17.08
C TRP A 326 -9.15 -1.74 -17.93
N LEU A 327 -10.04 -2.65 -18.29
CA LEU A 327 -9.87 -3.71 -19.28
C LEU A 327 -10.97 -3.59 -20.32
N ASP A 328 -10.57 -3.46 -21.58
CA ASP A 328 -11.51 -3.42 -22.70
C ASP A 328 -12.07 -4.82 -23.00
N SER A 329 -13.33 -4.87 -23.42
CA SER A 329 -14.04 -6.09 -23.85
C SER A 329 -13.52 -6.71 -25.16
N ASP A 330 -12.59 -6.04 -25.85
CA ASP A 330 -11.84 -6.59 -26.99
C ASP A 330 -10.78 -7.65 -26.58
N ASP A 331 -10.73 -8.03 -25.30
CA ASP A 331 -9.95 -9.15 -24.77
C ASP A 331 -10.38 -10.54 -25.29
N GLY A 332 -11.47 -10.58 -26.07
CA GLY A 332 -12.00 -11.78 -26.71
C GLY A 332 -13.21 -12.39 -25.99
N ASP A 333 -13.62 -11.82 -24.85
CA ASP A 333 -14.86 -12.19 -24.15
C ASP A 333 -15.89 -11.05 -24.21
N PRO A 334 -16.88 -11.12 -25.12
CA PRO A 334 -17.92 -10.11 -25.25
C PRO A 334 -18.90 -10.07 -24.07
N THR A 335 -18.71 -10.92 -23.05
CA THR A 335 -19.46 -10.90 -21.78
C THR A 335 -18.72 -10.20 -20.65
N ASN A 336 -17.50 -9.70 -20.91
CA ASN A 336 -16.69 -8.95 -19.93
C ASN A 336 -17.24 -7.53 -19.73
N ASN A 337 -18.41 -7.44 -19.10
CA ASN A 337 -19.08 -6.20 -18.76
C ASN A 337 -19.13 -6.02 -17.24
N GLN A 338 -18.67 -4.87 -16.75
CA GLN A 338 -18.75 -4.55 -15.32
C GLN A 338 -20.18 -4.69 -14.81
N ASP A 339 -20.32 -5.37 -13.67
CA ASP A 339 -21.60 -5.64 -13.00
C ASP A 339 -22.65 -6.37 -13.87
N GLY A 340 -22.23 -7.02 -14.97
CA GLY A 340 -23.13 -7.69 -15.91
C GLY A 340 -24.00 -6.73 -16.73
N LEU A 341 -23.58 -5.46 -16.88
CA LEU A 341 -24.31 -4.43 -17.61
C LEU A 341 -23.95 -4.48 -19.10
N THR A 342 -24.88 -4.92 -19.96
CA THR A 342 -24.60 -5.13 -21.40
C THR A 342 -24.04 -3.88 -22.09
N GLY A 343 -24.52 -2.70 -21.70
CA GLY A 343 -24.07 -1.42 -22.26
C GLY A 343 -22.75 -0.87 -21.70
N LEU A 344 -22.11 -1.53 -20.73
CA LEU A 344 -20.82 -1.14 -20.14
C LEU A 344 -19.73 -2.06 -20.70
N VAL A 345 -19.04 -1.57 -21.73
CA VAL A 345 -18.19 -2.36 -22.62
C VAL A 345 -16.77 -2.44 -22.05
N GLY A 346 -16.55 -3.33 -21.08
CA GLY A 346 -15.28 -3.53 -20.37
C GLY A 346 -15.47 -3.66 -18.85
N THR A 347 -14.36 -3.89 -18.13
CA THR A 347 -14.32 -3.99 -16.66
C THR A 347 -13.24 -3.08 -16.07
N PHE A 348 -13.32 -2.84 -14.75
CA PHE A 348 -12.34 -2.04 -14.03
C PHE A 348 -12.20 -2.51 -12.58
N GLU A 349 -11.10 -2.10 -11.97
CA GLU A 349 -10.76 -2.44 -10.59
C GLU A 349 -11.43 -1.47 -9.61
N GLU A 350 -11.40 -0.18 -9.94
CA GLU A 350 -12.04 0.86 -9.15
C GLU A 350 -12.74 1.92 -10.02
N GLN A 351 -13.88 2.42 -9.53
CA GLN A 351 -14.61 3.51 -10.18
C GLN A 351 -13.80 4.81 -10.12
N GLY A 352 -13.89 5.64 -11.17
CA GLY A 352 -13.13 6.89 -11.21
C GLY A 352 -11.63 6.66 -11.36
N ILE A 353 -10.90 7.77 -11.48
CA ILE A 353 -9.43 7.75 -11.49
C ILE A 353 -8.97 7.82 -10.04
N SER A 354 -8.38 6.73 -9.57
CA SER A 354 -7.90 6.51 -8.20
C SER A 354 -6.36 6.49 -8.17
N CYS A 355 -5.79 6.30 -6.98
CA CYS A 355 -4.34 6.32 -6.74
C CYS A 355 -3.59 5.37 -7.69
N GLU A 356 -4.09 4.14 -7.81
CA GLU A 356 -3.43 3.06 -8.57
C GLU A 356 -3.52 3.25 -10.08
N GLN A 357 -4.31 4.20 -10.57
CA GLN A 357 -4.28 4.54 -12.00
C GLN A 357 -2.96 5.23 -12.39
N CYS A 358 -2.37 5.99 -11.47
CA CYS A 358 -1.10 6.70 -11.67
C CYS A 358 0.09 5.97 -11.02
N HIS A 359 -0.13 5.30 -9.89
CA HIS A 359 0.91 4.63 -9.12
C HIS A 359 1.04 3.12 -9.43
N GLY A 360 0.14 2.57 -10.25
CA GLY A 360 0.06 1.15 -10.53
C GLY A 360 -0.55 0.34 -9.37
N PRO A 361 -0.65 -1.00 -9.53
CA PRO A 361 -1.20 -1.90 -8.50
C PRO A 361 -0.37 -1.84 -7.21
N GLY A 362 -1.07 -1.71 -6.07
CA GLY A 362 -0.46 -1.43 -4.77
C GLY A 362 -0.19 -2.64 -3.88
N VAL A 363 -0.55 -3.85 -4.31
CA VAL A 363 -0.45 -5.05 -3.47
C VAL A 363 0.95 -5.29 -2.90
N ASP A 364 2.00 -5.13 -3.72
CA ASP A 364 3.38 -5.32 -3.28
C ASP A 364 3.83 -4.21 -2.32
N HIS A 365 3.32 -3.00 -2.52
CA HIS A 365 3.63 -1.85 -1.68
C HIS A 365 3.06 -2.05 -0.28
N VAL A 366 1.79 -2.44 -0.17
CA VAL A 366 1.13 -2.64 1.13
C VAL A 366 1.62 -3.90 1.85
N SER A 367 2.06 -4.92 1.10
CA SER A 367 2.54 -6.18 1.68
C SER A 367 3.98 -6.15 2.15
N SER A 368 4.86 -5.46 1.42
CA SER A 368 6.32 -5.53 1.62
C SER A 368 7.01 -4.18 1.78
N GLY A 369 6.28 -3.07 1.58
CA GLY A 369 6.86 -1.74 1.50
C GLY A 369 7.60 -1.47 0.18
N ALA A 370 7.38 -2.29 -0.86
CA ALA A 370 7.94 -2.07 -2.18
C ALA A 370 7.58 -0.67 -2.72
N ALA A 371 8.51 -0.03 -3.43
CA ALA A 371 8.23 1.27 -4.03
C ALA A 371 7.23 1.12 -5.20
N LEU A 372 6.22 1.99 -5.23
CA LEU A 372 5.30 2.08 -6.36
C LEU A 372 6.02 2.67 -7.59
N THR A 373 5.66 2.20 -8.77
CA THR A 373 6.15 2.78 -10.03
C THR A 373 5.21 3.89 -10.46
N THR A 374 5.69 5.13 -10.50
CA THR A 374 4.89 6.29 -10.92
C THR A 374 5.31 6.78 -12.29
N ASP A 375 4.38 6.81 -13.23
CA ASP A 375 4.57 7.51 -14.50
C ASP A 375 4.15 8.97 -14.34
N THR A 376 5.13 9.87 -14.26
CA THR A 376 4.92 11.31 -14.18
C THR A 376 5.17 12.01 -15.51
N SER A 377 5.18 11.27 -16.61
CA SER A 377 5.36 11.84 -17.93
C SER A 377 4.15 12.69 -18.35
N ASP A 378 4.41 13.66 -19.21
CA ASP A 378 3.34 14.46 -19.81
C ASP A 378 2.45 13.57 -20.70
N GLU A 379 3.05 12.61 -21.40
CA GLU A 379 2.36 11.62 -22.22
C GLU A 379 1.37 10.77 -21.43
N PHE A 380 1.69 10.42 -20.19
CA PHE A 380 0.79 9.69 -19.31
C PHE A 380 -0.47 10.50 -18.99
N CYS A 381 -0.31 11.78 -18.59
CA CYS A 381 -1.44 12.70 -18.44
C CYS A 381 -2.22 12.85 -19.76
N GLY A 382 -1.45 12.94 -20.86
CA GLY A 382 -1.91 13.01 -22.22
C GLY A 382 -2.83 11.86 -22.58
N SER A 383 -2.60 10.63 -22.09
CA SER A 383 -3.43 9.45 -22.40
C SER A 383 -4.95 9.67 -22.17
N CYS A 384 -5.31 10.55 -21.25
CA CYS A 384 -6.68 10.88 -20.89
C CYS A 384 -7.07 12.34 -21.23
N HIS A 385 -6.11 13.25 -21.21
CA HIS A 385 -6.30 14.68 -21.48
C HIS A 385 -6.06 15.06 -22.95
N ASN A 386 -6.33 14.14 -23.88
CA ASN A 386 -6.26 14.33 -25.33
C ASN A 386 -7.54 13.89 -26.06
N ARG A 387 -7.68 14.33 -27.31
CA ARG A 387 -8.35 13.54 -28.36
C ARG A 387 -7.49 13.36 -29.59
N GLY A 388 -7.65 12.19 -30.20
CA GLY A 388 -6.99 11.87 -31.47
C GLY A 388 -5.52 11.48 -31.33
N GLY A 389 -5.00 11.39 -30.09
CA GLY A 389 -3.65 10.94 -29.78
C GLY A 389 -2.67 12.06 -29.43
N ILE A 390 -1.46 11.65 -29.04
CA ILE A 390 -0.35 12.53 -28.64
C ILE A 390 0.16 13.34 -29.84
N GLY A 391 0.32 14.65 -29.66
CA GLY A 391 0.79 15.56 -30.72
C GLY A 391 -0.19 15.74 -31.89
N ALA A 392 -1.43 15.27 -31.76
CA ALA A 392 -2.47 15.40 -32.77
C ALA A 392 -3.03 16.83 -32.83
N ALA A 393 -3.62 17.18 -33.98
CA ALA A 393 -4.32 18.44 -34.18
C ALA A 393 -5.40 18.65 -33.10
N ILE A 394 -5.59 19.90 -32.68
CA ILE A 394 -6.50 20.28 -31.58
C ILE A 394 -7.93 20.30 -32.12
N PRO A 395 -8.82 19.36 -31.73
CA PRO A 395 -10.19 19.30 -32.21
C PRO A 395 -11.06 20.43 -31.69
N ALA A 396 -11.89 20.96 -32.58
CA ALA A 396 -12.86 22.00 -32.32
C ALA A 396 -14.28 21.54 -32.69
N SER A 397 -15.28 22.17 -32.09
CA SER A 397 -16.67 21.97 -32.47
C SER A 397 -17.56 23.11 -31.97
N GLY A 398 -18.48 23.56 -32.82
CA GLY A 398 -19.45 24.59 -32.46
C GLY A 398 -18.79 25.92 -32.09
N GLY A 399 -17.65 26.24 -32.72
CA GLY A 399 -16.91 27.48 -32.52
C GLY A 399 -16.10 27.53 -31.23
N PHE A 400 -15.77 26.40 -30.61
CA PHE A 400 -14.90 26.30 -29.43
C PHE A 400 -13.93 25.14 -29.59
N ILE A 401 -12.82 25.18 -28.85
CA ILE A 401 -11.99 23.98 -28.63
C ILE A 401 -12.84 22.95 -27.89
N ARG A 402 -12.71 21.66 -28.24
CA ARG A 402 -13.43 20.59 -27.54
C ARG A 402 -12.80 20.36 -26.16
N HIS A 403 -13.56 19.80 -25.23
CA HIS A 403 -12.98 19.36 -23.95
C HIS A 403 -12.09 18.12 -24.09
N HIS A 404 -11.14 18.05 -23.16
CA HIS A 404 -10.07 17.05 -23.04
C HIS A 404 -8.97 17.20 -24.10
N GLU A 405 -8.65 18.43 -24.50
CA GLU A 405 -7.56 18.72 -25.45
C GLU A 405 -6.40 19.45 -24.78
N GLN A 406 -6.39 19.59 -23.45
CA GLN A 406 -5.39 20.39 -22.75
C GLN A 406 -3.97 19.91 -23.06
N TYR A 407 -3.79 18.61 -23.24
CA TYR A 407 -2.53 18.04 -23.69
C TYR A 407 -2.19 18.46 -25.13
N ASN A 408 -3.13 18.33 -26.07
CA ASN A 408 -2.94 18.76 -27.46
C ASN A 408 -2.63 20.26 -27.56
N GLU A 409 -3.33 21.08 -26.78
CA GLU A 409 -3.11 22.52 -26.66
C GLU A 409 -1.71 22.83 -26.11
N PHE A 410 -1.34 22.23 -24.98
CA PHE A 410 -0.05 22.43 -24.33
C PHE A 410 1.11 22.00 -25.22
N ALA A 411 1.00 20.84 -25.87
CA ALA A 411 1.99 20.30 -26.80
C ALA A 411 2.23 21.20 -28.03
N ASN A 412 1.28 22.08 -28.36
CA ASN A 412 1.40 23.07 -29.43
C ASN A 412 1.65 24.50 -28.90
N SER A 413 1.95 24.64 -27.60
CA SER A 413 2.15 25.93 -26.95
C SER A 413 3.61 26.38 -26.95
N ALA A 414 3.82 27.68 -26.73
CA ALA A 414 5.16 28.28 -26.63
C ALA A 414 5.94 27.87 -25.36
N HIS A 415 5.31 27.18 -24.40
CA HIS A 415 6.00 26.69 -23.19
C HIS A 415 6.83 25.43 -23.45
N ILE A 416 6.55 24.69 -24.53
CA ILE A 416 7.37 23.55 -24.93
C ILE A 416 8.78 24.02 -25.28
N GLY A 417 9.79 23.36 -24.70
CA GLY A 417 11.21 23.66 -24.93
C GLY A 417 11.76 24.84 -24.12
N THR A 418 10.99 25.40 -23.18
CA THR A 418 11.40 26.53 -22.32
C THR A 418 11.93 26.11 -20.94
N GLY A 419 12.05 24.80 -20.69
CA GLY A 419 12.41 24.23 -19.39
C GLY A 419 11.21 23.73 -18.59
N ILE A 420 9.99 24.07 -19.03
CA ILE A 420 8.75 23.37 -18.65
C ILE A 420 8.71 22.06 -19.45
N THR A 421 8.61 20.95 -18.74
CA THR A 421 8.72 19.58 -19.23
C THR A 421 7.40 18.81 -19.24
N GLY A 422 6.37 19.26 -18.51
CA GLY A 422 5.04 18.65 -18.58
C GLY A 422 4.01 19.30 -17.66
N CYS A 423 2.80 18.72 -17.63
CA CYS A 423 1.68 19.17 -16.79
C CYS A 423 2.09 19.40 -15.32
N ASN A 424 2.89 18.50 -14.76
CA ASN A 424 3.26 18.48 -13.34
C ASN A 424 4.20 19.62 -12.90
N ASP A 425 4.78 20.36 -13.84
CA ASP A 425 5.56 21.56 -13.51
C ASP A 425 4.66 22.72 -13.08
N CYS A 426 3.42 22.73 -13.57
CA CYS A 426 2.41 23.74 -13.26
C CYS A 426 1.34 23.23 -12.29
N HIS A 427 1.13 21.91 -12.24
CA HIS A 427 0.03 21.29 -11.53
C HIS A 427 0.46 20.24 -10.51
N ASP A 428 -0.17 20.26 -9.34
CA ASP A 428 -0.15 19.12 -8.42
C ASP A 428 -1.29 18.18 -8.80
N PRO A 429 -1.01 16.94 -9.24
CA PRO A 429 -2.03 16.00 -9.70
C PRO A 429 -2.96 15.50 -8.58
N HIS A 430 -2.61 15.73 -7.31
CA HIS A 430 -3.47 15.36 -6.18
C HIS A 430 -4.53 16.42 -5.89
N LEU A 431 -4.25 17.68 -6.20
CA LEU A 431 -5.09 18.83 -5.82
C LEU A 431 -6.08 19.20 -6.94
N GLY A 432 -7.25 19.72 -6.56
CA GLY A 432 -8.27 20.10 -7.53
C GLY A 432 -7.98 21.44 -8.21
N THR A 433 -8.41 21.55 -9.47
CA THR A 433 -8.30 22.80 -10.26
C THR A 433 -9.64 23.52 -10.44
N ARG A 434 -10.72 22.99 -9.86
CA ARG A 434 -12.09 23.47 -10.11
C ARG A 434 -12.69 24.28 -8.96
N TYR A 435 -12.83 23.69 -7.78
CA TYR A 435 -13.54 24.29 -6.65
C TYR A 435 -12.59 24.89 -5.62
N ASP A 436 -11.63 24.10 -5.18
CA ASP A 436 -10.51 24.47 -4.31
C ASP A 436 -9.44 25.28 -5.06
N LYS A 437 -9.24 25.00 -6.36
CA LYS A 437 -8.21 25.62 -7.22
C LYS A 437 -6.78 25.49 -6.68
N GLY A 438 -6.53 24.54 -5.78
CA GLY A 438 -5.22 24.30 -5.16
C GLY A 438 -4.22 23.62 -6.09
N GLY A 439 -4.70 22.99 -7.17
CA GLY A 439 -3.87 22.20 -8.08
C GLY A 439 -3.01 23.00 -9.04
N PHE A 440 -3.01 24.34 -9.01
CA PHE A 440 -2.07 25.16 -9.77
C PHE A 440 -0.98 25.68 -8.83
N ILE A 441 0.26 25.20 -9.02
CA ILE A 441 1.37 25.38 -8.06
C ILE A 441 2.48 26.31 -8.57
N LEU A 442 2.48 26.66 -9.86
CA LEU A 442 3.48 27.52 -10.46
C LEU A 442 3.00 28.98 -10.49
N SER A 443 3.90 29.93 -10.28
CA SER A 443 3.60 31.35 -10.49
C SER A 443 4.07 31.82 -11.87
N CYS A 444 3.18 32.44 -12.65
CA CYS A 444 3.53 33.03 -13.95
C CYS A 444 4.56 34.14 -13.76
N ALA A 445 4.40 34.96 -12.71
CA ALA A 445 5.31 36.06 -12.41
C ALA A 445 6.74 35.59 -12.07
N GLY A 446 6.91 34.35 -11.60
CA GLY A 446 8.22 33.77 -11.33
C GLY A 446 9.10 33.64 -12.57
N CYS A 447 8.50 33.27 -13.71
CA CYS A 447 9.19 33.14 -15.00
C CYS A 447 9.04 34.39 -15.89
N HIS A 448 7.99 35.18 -15.69
CA HIS A 448 7.67 36.39 -16.46
C HIS A 448 7.68 37.67 -15.59
N PRO A 449 8.78 37.99 -14.87
CA PRO A 449 8.81 39.08 -13.90
C PRO A 449 8.66 40.46 -14.56
N ASN A 450 9.11 40.61 -15.82
CA ASN A 450 8.98 41.86 -16.54
C ASN A 450 7.51 42.14 -16.87
N GLN A 451 6.80 41.14 -17.41
CA GLN A 451 5.38 41.24 -17.76
C GLN A 451 4.52 41.47 -16.51
N ALA A 452 4.87 40.83 -15.39
CA ALA A 452 4.20 41.05 -14.11
C ALA A 452 4.43 42.49 -13.59
N ALA A 453 5.63 43.04 -13.75
CA ALA A 453 5.96 44.39 -13.30
C ALA A 453 5.36 45.51 -14.17
N THR A 454 5.09 45.23 -15.45
CA THR A 454 4.61 46.23 -16.42
C THR A 454 3.16 46.02 -16.85
N ASN A 455 2.41 45.12 -16.21
CA ASN A 455 1.01 44.91 -16.52
C ASN A 455 0.20 46.18 -16.20
N ASN A 456 -0.25 46.87 -17.24
CA ASN A 456 -1.01 48.11 -17.15
C ASN A 456 -2.54 47.89 -17.27
N HIS A 457 -2.98 46.64 -17.41
CA HIS A 457 -4.38 46.25 -17.48
C HIS A 457 -4.76 45.36 -16.29
N LEU A 458 -5.13 46.01 -15.17
CA LEU A 458 -5.54 45.32 -13.96
C LEU A 458 -6.99 44.85 -14.05
N VAL A 459 -7.19 43.53 -14.05
CA VAL A 459 -8.49 42.93 -13.74
C VAL A 459 -8.58 42.85 -12.21
N PRO A 460 -9.56 43.48 -11.55
CA PRO A 460 -9.73 43.33 -10.11
C PRO A 460 -10.12 41.88 -9.81
N ILE A 461 -9.21 41.11 -9.20
CA ILE A 461 -9.48 39.77 -8.70
C ILE A 461 -9.09 39.75 -7.22
N GLU A 462 -10.03 39.47 -6.33
CA GLU A 462 -9.76 39.37 -4.88
C GLU A 462 -9.12 38.02 -4.54
N GLY A 463 -8.04 38.02 -3.74
CA GLY A 463 -7.36 36.82 -3.20
C GLY A 463 -5.82 36.86 -3.28
N ASP A 464 -5.14 36.00 -2.51
CA ASP A 464 -3.67 36.00 -2.34
C ASP A 464 -2.87 35.66 -3.63
N ASN A 465 -3.54 35.17 -4.68
CA ASN A 465 -2.97 34.89 -6.02
C ASN A 465 -3.46 35.87 -7.11
N ALA A 466 -3.88 37.09 -6.75
CA ALA A 466 -4.49 38.05 -7.67
C ALA A 466 -3.69 38.35 -8.95
N SER A 467 -2.34 38.28 -8.90
CA SER A 467 -1.48 38.52 -10.08
C SER A 467 -1.52 37.37 -11.09
N ASP A 468 -1.42 36.11 -10.64
CA ASP A 468 -1.46 34.95 -11.54
C ASP A 468 -2.89 34.69 -12.03
N ALA A 469 -3.90 34.93 -11.18
CA ALA A 469 -5.30 34.91 -11.60
C ALA A 469 -5.59 35.95 -12.71
N ALA A 470 -4.93 37.12 -12.67
CA ALA A 470 -5.03 38.12 -13.73
C ALA A 470 -4.34 37.66 -15.03
N CYS A 471 -3.17 37.01 -14.94
CA CYS A 471 -2.51 36.40 -16.10
C CYS A 471 -3.39 35.32 -16.74
N ILE A 472 -3.89 34.38 -15.94
CA ILE A 472 -4.76 33.27 -16.36
C ILE A 472 -6.02 33.77 -17.07
N THR A 473 -6.62 34.88 -16.60
CA THR A 473 -7.85 35.43 -17.19
C THR A 473 -7.69 35.74 -18.69
N CYS A 474 -6.53 36.27 -19.09
CA CYS A 474 -6.25 36.63 -20.47
C CYS A 474 -5.54 35.51 -21.24
N HIS A 475 -4.48 34.95 -20.64
CA HIS A 475 -3.60 33.99 -21.31
C HIS A 475 -4.14 32.56 -21.27
N MET A 476 -5.10 32.27 -20.40
CA MET A 476 -5.81 30.97 -20.35
C MET A 476 -7.32 31.22 -20.43
N SER A 477 -7.71 32.05 -21.40
CA SER A 477 -9.10 32.38 -21.72
C SER A 477 -10.00 31.14 -21.83
N GLN A 478 -11.30 31.29 -21.58
CA GLN A 478 -12.24 30.17 -21.65
C GLN A 478 -12.62 29.83 -23.10
N ALA A 479 -11.65 29.54 -23.96
CA ALA A 479 -11.86 29.19 -25.37
C ALA A 479 -12.30 27.73 -25.58
N THR A 480 -12.39 26.94 -24.50
CA THR A 480 -12.70 25.50 -24.53
C THR A 480 -14.08 25.21 -23.94
N LYS A 481 -14.85 24.33 -24.58
CA LYS A 481 -16.19 23.94 -24.16
C LYS A 481 -16.31 22.45 -23.83
N SER A 482 -16.64 22.16 -22.58
CA SER A 482 -16.98 20.85 -22.04
C SER A 482 -18.47 20.61 -21.97
N ALA A 483 -19.20 21.40 -21.19
CA ALA A 483 -20.64 21.24 -20.98
C ALA A 483 -21.42 22.37 -21.66
N VAL A 484 -21.08 23.61 -21.33
CA VAL A 484 -21.83 24.80 -21.75
C VAL A 484 -20.88 25.90 -22.23
N ALA A 485 -21.41 26.76 -23.09
CA ALA A 485 -20.90 28.12 -23.21
C ALA A 485 -21.65 29.00 -22.20
N ASP A 486 -21.03 30.07 -21.71
CA ASP A 486 -21.64 31.02 -20.80
C ASP A 486 -22.93 31.58 -21.43
N ALA A 487 -24.04 31.54 -20.68
CA ALA A 487 -25.33 31.95 -21.22
C ALA A 487 -25.40 33.45 -21.54
N SER A 488 -24.64 34.27 -20.82
CA SER A 488 -24.51 35.72 -21.06
C SER A 488 -23.53 36.05 -22.18
N ASN A 489 -22.61 35.13 -22.50
CA ASN A 489 -21.63 35.30 -23.56
C ASN A 489 -21.32 34.00 -24.33
N PRO A 490 -22.31 33.44 -25.03
CA PRO A 490 -22.22 32.07 -25.57
C PRO A 490 -21.30 31.94 -26.79
N ASN A 491 -20.80 33.05 -27.32
CA ASN A 491 -19.95 33.08 -28.51
C ASN A 491 -18.45 33.07 -28.19
N PHE A 492 -18.07 33.52 -26.99
CA PHE A 492 -16.68 33.77 -26.64
C PHE A 492 -16.24 33.17 -25.30
N VAL A 493 -17.17 32.69 -24.48
CA VAL A 493 -16.86 32.13 -23.15
C VAL A 493 -17.39 30.70 -23.05
N GLY A 494 -16.47 29.75 -23.04
CA GLY A 494 -16.71 28.35 -22.69
C GLY A 494 -16.61 28.12 -21.17
N ASP A 495 -16.39 26.88 -20.77
CA ASP A 495 -16.36 26.48 -19.35
C ASP A 495 -15.04 25.80 -18.94
N VAL A 496 -14.06 25.78 -19.84
CA VAL A 496 -12.70 25.26 -19.63
C VAL A 496 -11.68 26.27 -20.15
N GLN A 497 -10.60 26.44 -19.40
CA GLN A 497 -9.48 27.30 -19.78
C GLN A 497 -8.61 26.64 -20.86
N THR A 498 -8.25 27.42 -21.87
CA THR A 498 -7.30 26.98 -22.90
C THR A 498 -5.88 26.90 -22.34
N HIS A 499 -5.11 25.95 -22.86
CA HIS A 499 -3.67 25.82 -22.59
C HIS A 499 -2.83 26.33 -23.77
N ILE A 500 -3.42 27.19 -24.61
CA ILE A 500 -2.72 28.02 -25.59
C ILE A 500 -2.51 29.40 -24.96
N PHE A 501 -1.29 29.63 -24.47
CA PHE A 501 -0.97 30.82 -23.66
C PHE A 501 -0.74 32.10 -24.47
N THR A 502 -0.34 31.94 -25.73
CA THR A 502 -0.07 33.06 -26.63
C THR A 502 -1.37 33.74 -27.03
N ILE A 503 -1.38 35.07 -27.02
CA ILE A 503 -2.49 35.88 -27.53
C ILE A 503 -2.10 36.40 -28.91
N ASN A 504 -2.97 36.21 -29.90
CA ASN A 504 -2.81 36.79 -31.23
C ASN A 504 -3.37 38.23 -31.22
N PRO A 505 -2.54 39.29 -31.34
CA PRO A 505 -3.01 40.67 -31.29
C PRO A 505 -3.62 41.15 -32.62
N GLY A 506 -3.70 40.29 -33.64
CA GLY A 506 -4.28 40.64 -34.93
C GLY A 506 -5.77 40.96 -34.87
N GLU A 507 -6.24 41.75 -35.83
CA GLU A 507 -7.66 42.09 -35.99
C GLU A 507 -8.43 40.94 -36.68
N PHE A 508 -8.40 39.76 -36.07
CA PHE A 508 -9.06 38.56 -36.56
C PHE A 508 -10.27 38.21 -35.70
N ASN A 509 -11.37 37.81 -36.35
CA ASN A 509 -12.50 37.27 -35.62
C ASN A 509 -12.19 35.84 -35.11
N LYS A 510 -13.03 35.31 -34.23
CA LYS A 510 -12.86 33.95 -33.70
C LYS A 510 -12.78 32.85 -34.78
N ASP A 511 -13.35 33.03 -35.97
CA ASP A 511 -13.37 32.00 -37.00
C ASP A 511 -11.99 31.81 -37.65
N TYR A 512 -11.12 32.82 -37.61
CA TYR A 512 -9.71 32.70 -37.99
C TYR A 512 -8.94 31.66 -37.14
N PHE A 513 -9.41 31.42 -35.92
CA PHE A 513 -8.77 30.48 -35.02
C PHE A 513 -8.98 29.02 -35.44
N PHE A 514 -10.08 28.76 -36.16
CA PHE A 514 -10.51 27.42 -36.52
C PHE A 514 -10.32 27.15 -38.00
N SER A 515 -10.22 25.86 -38.34
CA SER A 515 -10.29 25.40 -39.72
C SER A 515 -11.61 25.83 -40.38
N ALA A 516 -11.63 25.92 -41.71
CA ALA A 516 -12.81 26.34 -42.46
C ALA A 516 -14.07 25.46 -42.22
N ASP A 517 -13.88 24.20 -41.83
CA ASP A 517 -14.96 23.28 -41.44
C ASP A 517 -15.32 23.35 -39.93
N GLY A 518 -14.57 24.12 -39.15
CA GLY A 518 -14.75 24.32 -37.71
C GLY A 518 -14.40 23.10 -36.86
N LEU A 519 -13.69 22.12 -37.41
CA LEU A 519 -13.38 20.85 -36.75
C LEU A 519 -12.02 20.83 -36.04
N LEU A 520 -11.12 21.77 -36.34
CA LEU A 520 -9.79 21.89 -35.76
C LEU A 520 -9.46 23.33 -35.39
N VAL A 521 -8.51 23.53 -34.47
CA VAL A 521 -7.80 24.79 -34.30
C VAL A 521 -6.66 24.83 -35.34
N GLU A 522 -6.70 25.80 -36.25
CA GLU A 522 -5.75 25.90 -37.36
C GLU A 522 -4.56 26.81 -37.03
N THR A 523 -4.80 27.87 -36.26
CA THR A 523 -3.80 28.94 -36.01
C THR A 523 -3.30 28.95 -34.57
N ALA A 524 -3.29 27.80 -33.88
CA ALA A 524 -2.86 27.67 -32.47
C ALA A 524 -1.46 28.28 -32.20
N ALA A 525 -0.51 28.08 -33.13
CA ALA A 525 0.84 28.62 -33.02
C ALA A 525 0.91 30.17 -33.08
N GLU A 526 -0.12 30.81 -33.64
CA GLU A 526 -0.24 32.27 -33.68
C GLU A 526 -0.89 32.82 -32.41
N GLY A 527 -1.49 31.96 -31.59
CA GLY A 527 -2.17 32.30 -30.34
C GLY A 527 -3.69 32.43 -30.46
N VAL A 528 -4.34 32.55 -29.31
CA VAL A 528 -5.79 32.72 -29.19
C VAL A 528 -6.18 34.12 -29.67
N THR A 529 -7.24 34.21 -30.48
CA THR A 529 -7.72 35.48 -31.03
C THR A 529 -8.30 36.41 -29.95
N LEU A 530 -8.20 37.73 -30.17
CA LEU A 530 -8.66 38.73 -29.21
C LEU A 530 -10.15 38.63 -28.87
N ASP A 531 -10.99 38.09 -29.74
CA ASP A 531 -12.40 37.87 -29.44
C ASP A 531 -12.58 36.95 -28.23
N PHE A 532 -11.88 35.82 -28.20
CA PHE A 532 -11.91 34.90 -27.04
C PHE A 532 -11.25 35.49 -25.80
N VAL A 533 -10.24 36.35 -25.96
CA VAL A 533 -9.48 36.90 -24.83
C VAL A 533 -10.20 38.09 -24.21
N CYS A 534 -10.64 39.03 -25.03
CA CYS A 534 -11.10 40.35 -24.61
C CYS A 534 -12.62 40.45 -24.54
N TYR A 535 -13.37 39.83 -25.47
CA TYR A 535 -14.82 39.93 -25.46
C TYR A 535 -15.48 39.09 -24.37
N GLN A 536 -14.73 38.38 -23.53
CA GLN A 536 -15.24 37.88 -22.25
C GLN A 536 -15.70 39.03 -21.34
N CYS A 537 -14.99 40.16 -21.39
CA CYS A 537 -15.24 41.35 -20.57
C CYS A 537 -15.80 42.51 -21.39
N HIS A 538 -15.34 42.67 -22.63
CA HIS A 538 -15.73 43.78 -23.49
C HIS A 538 -16.87 43.41 -24.43
N THR A 539 -17.69 44.39 -24.80
CA THR A 539 -18.71 44.22 -25.85
C THR A 539 -18.16 44.74 -27.16
N ASP A 540 -18.31 43.98 -28.23
CA ASP A 540 -18.17 44.49 -29.59
C ASP A 540 -19.32 45.46 -29.88
N PRO A 541 -19.05 46.75 -30.17
CA PRO A 541 -20.09 47.73 -30.48
C PRO A 541 -20.83 47.46 -31.80
N VAL A 542 -20.28 46.63 -32.69
CA VAL A 542 -20.91 46.32 -33.99
C VAL A 542 -21.93 45.19 -33.84
N THR A 543 -21.51 44.06 -33.26
CA THR A 543 -22.39 42.89 -33.09
C THR A 543 -23.23 42.97 -31.82
N ALA A 544 -22.90 43.86 -30.89
CA ALA A 544 -23.45 43.92 -29.53
C ALA A 544 -23.29 42.59 -28.77
N THR A 545 -22.21 41.86 -29.05
CA THR A 545 -21.88 40.60 -28.38
C THR A 545 -20.63 40.75 -27.52
N GLY A 546 -20.50 39.93 -26.48
CA GLY A 546 -19.40 39.99 -25.52
C GLY A 546 -19.84 40.37 -24.10
N GLY A 547 -18.86 40.61 -23.23
CA GLY A 547 -19.06 40.99 -21.83
C GLY A 547 -19.52 42.43 -21.66
N GLY A 548 -19.93 42.81 -20.44
CA GLY A 548 -20.58 44.09 -20.16
C GLY A 548 -19.68 45.23 -19.65
N SER A 549 -18.37 45.03 -19.54
CA SER A 549 -17.48 45.97 -18.83
C SER A 549 -17.24 47.27 -19.59
N SER A 550 -17.08 47.22 -20.92
CA SER A 550 -17.03 48.40 -21.79
C SER A 550 -17.15 48.02 -23.26
N GLN A 551 -17.53 48.98 -24.10
CA GLN A 551 -17.58 48.78 -25.56
C GLN A 551 -16.21 49.04 -26.20
N LYS A 552 -15.72 48.07 -26.95
CA LYS A 552 -14.44 48.14 -27.68
C LYS A 552 -14.55 47.44 -29.03
N THR A 553 -14.10 48.11 -30.08
CA THR A 553 -13.89 47.47 -31.38
C THR A 553 -12.64 46.59 -31.36
N LEU A 554 -12.56 45.62 -32.26
CA LEU A 554 -11.40 44.74 -32.40
C LEU A 554 -10.10 45.53 -32.70
N ALA A 555 -10.18 46.62 -33.47
CA ALA A 555 -9.04 47.51 -33.73
C ALA A 555 -8.55 48.21 -32.45
N GLU A 556 -9.47 48.67 -31.59
CA GLU A 556 -9.08 49.24 -30.29
C GLU A 556 -8.43 48.20 -29.37
N LEU A 557 -8.95 46.96 -29.38
CA LEU A 557 -8.39 45.85 -28.61
C LEU A 557 -6.99 45.46 -29.12
N SER A 558 -6.81 45.34 -30.43
CA SER A 558 -5.53 45.05 -31.09
C SER A 558 -4.46 46.10 -30.77
N ALA A 559 -4.81 47.38 -30.87
CA ALA A 559 -3.91 48.48 -30.52
C ALA A 559 -3.49 48.45 -29.03
N LYS A 560 -4.37 47.99 -28.14
CA LYS A 560 -4.06 47.83 -26.71
C LYS A 560 -3.23 46.59 -26.42
N ALA A 561 -3.57 45.45 -27.01
CA ALA A 561 -2.89 44.17 -26.81
C ALA A 561 -1.40 44.25 -27.21
N THR A 562 -1.10 44.93 -28.33
CA THR A 562 0.26 45.05 -28.87
C THR A 562 1.25 45.80 -27.94
N GLY A 563 0.76 46.57 -26.96
CA GLY A 563 1.57 47.32 -25.99
C GLY A 563 1.20 47.06 -24.53
N ILE A 564 0.48 45.96 -24.24
CA ILE A 564 -0.15 45.76 -22.92
C ILE A 564 0.86 45.51 -21.78
N HIS A 565 2.05 45.00 -22.11
CA HIS A 565 3.16 44.80 -21.16
C HIS A 565 4.30 45.81 -21.36
N THR A 566 4.09 46.89 -22.11
CA THR A 566 5.06 47.98 -22.22
C THR A 566 4.70 49.11 -21.24
N PRO A 567 5.70 49.72 -20.55
CA PRO A 567 5.47 50.80 -19.57
C PRO A 567 4.69 52.01 -20.09
#